data_AF-A0A1I2S9F1-F1
#
_entry.id   AF-A0A1I2S9F1-F1
#
_cell.length_a   1.000
_cell.length_b   1.000
_cell.length_c   1.000
_cell.angle_alpha   90.00
_cell.angle_beta   90.00
_cell.angle_gamma   90.00
#
_symmetry.space_group_name_H-M   'P 1'
#
loop_
_entity.id
_entity.type
_entity.pdbx_description
1 polymer ?
#
loop_
_entity_poly.entity_id
_entity_poly.type
_entity_poly.pdbx_seq_one_letter_code
_entity_poly.pdbx_strand_id
1 'polypeptide(L)' 'MNRLQTLLCHEIADLDAALSKAKAAGVTIVADPYAAGVRDAAIVQFPGGYVAEIHNGRVL' A
#
# COMPACT_ATOMS: atom_id res chain seq x y z
N MET A 1 12.70 20.32 -9.01
CA MET A 1 11.27 19.93 -9.15
C MET A 1 11.22 18.44 -9.46
N ASN A 2 10.45 17.58 -8.83
CA ASN A 2 9.31 17.81 -7.97
C ASN A 2 9.07 16.60 -7.07
N ARG A 3 8.97 16.89 -5.78
CA ARG A 3 8.07 16.33 -4.76
C ARG A 3 7.73 14.85 -4.87
N LEU A 4 8.18 14.11 -3.85
CA LEU A 4 7.43 13.06 -3.17
C LEU A 4 5.93 13.29 -3.35
N GLN A 5 5.33 12.58 -4.30
CA GLN A 5 3.89 12.58 -4.46
C GLN A 5 3.40 11.39 -3.65
N THR A 6 3.18 11.65 -2.36
CA THR A 6 2.37 10.80 -1.50
C THR A 6 1.06 10.55 -2.24
N LEU A 7 0.88 9.32 -2.74
CA LEU A 7 -0.39 8.88 -3.30
C LEU A 7 -1.42 8.98 -2.17
N LEU A 8 -2.33 9.95 -2.35
CA LEU A 8 -3.55 10.24 -1.61
C LEU A 8 -3.82 9.29 -0.43
N CYS A 9 -3.55 9.77 0.79
CA CYS A 9 -4.11 9.22 2.02
C CYS A 9 -5.63 9.44 2.00
N HIS A 10 -6.37 8.53 1.38
CA HIS A 10 -7.71 8.21 1.82
C HIS A 10 -7.54 7.11 2.86
N GLU A 11 -8.23 7.18 4.00
CA GLU A 11 -8.21 6.08 4.97
C GLU A 11 -8.53 4.77 4.26
N ILE A 12 -7.53 3.90 4.15
CA ILE A 12 -7.74 2.57 3.63
C ILE A 12 -8.32 1.77 4.79
N ALA A 13 -9.65 1.81 4.90
CA ALA A 13 -10.41 0.95 5.80
C ALA A 13 -10.23 -0.54 5.45
N ASP A 14 -9.91 -0.82 4.18
CA ASP A 14 -9.80 -2.16 3.63
C ASP A 14 -8.51 -2.32 2.82
N LEU A 15 -7.49 -2.91 3.47
CA LEU A 15 -6.19 -3.18 2.86
C LEU A 15 -6.31 -4.13 1.66
N ASP A 16 -7.21 -5.11 1.72
CA ASP A 16 -7.45 -6.08 0.65
C ASP A 16 -7.99 -5.42 -0.61
N ALA A 17 -8.92 -4.47 -0.46
CA ALA A 17 -9.43 -3.68 -1.57
C ALA A 17 -8.33 -2.82 -2.22
N ALA A 18 -7.40 -2.28 -1.42
CA ALA A 18 -6.28 -1.51 -1.93
C ALA A 18 -5.28 -2.39 -2.70
N LEU A 19 -4.93 -3.55 -2.15
CA LEU A 19 -4.04 -4.50 -2.80
C LEU A 19 -4.62 -5.08 -4.07
N SER A 20 -5.94 -5.30 -4.12
CA SER A 20 -6.64 -5.75 -5.32
C SER A 20 -6.55 -4.71 -6.45
N LYS A 21 -6.74 -3.41 -6.14
CA LYS A 21 -6.55 -2.33 -7.12
C LYS A 21 -5.09 -2.21 -7.57
N ALA A 22 -4.16 -2.35 -6.64
CA ALA A 22 -2.73 -2.32 -6.94
C ALA A 22 -2.34 -3.45 -7.91
N LYS A 23 -2.79 -4.69 -7.66
CA LYS A 23 -2.59 -5.83 -8.57
C LYS A 23 -3.14 -5.53 -9.97
N ALA A 24 -4.34 -4.97 -10.07
CA ALA A 24 -4.94 -4.58 -11.34
C ALA A 24 -4.13 -3.51 -12.10
N ALA A 25 -3.38 -2.67 -11.39
CA ALA A 25 -2.46 -1.67 -11.96
C ALA A 25 -1.06 -2.22 -12.30
N GLY A 26 -0.83 -3.54 -12.17
CA GLY A 26 0.45 -4.18 -12.46
C GLY A 26 1.44 -4.13 -11.30
N VAL A 27 0.98 -3.80 -10.08
CA VAL A 27 1.80 -3.85 -8.88
C VAL A 27 1.94 -5.29 -8.39
N THR A 28 3.16 -5.68 -8.03
CA THR A 28 3.48 -6.98 -7.45
C THR A 28 3.47 -6.90 -5.93
N ILE A 29 2.86 -7.88 -5.25
CA ILE A 29 3.02 -8.03 -3.81
C ILE A 29 4.36 -8.71 -3.56
N VAL A 30 5.23 -8.05 -2.79
CA VAL A 30 6.55 -8.56 -2.41
C VAL A 30 6.48 -9.22 -1.03
N ALA A 31 5.69 -8.65 -0.12
CA ALA A 31 5.34 -9.25 1.14
C ALA A 31 3.83 -9.20 1.31
N ASP A 32 3.23 -10.37 1.54
CA ASP A 32 1.81 -10.50 1.88
C ASP A 32 1.46 -9.66 3.12
N PRO A 33 0.17 -9.34 3.34
CA PRO A 33 -0.28 -8.63 4.53
C PRO A 33 0.24 -9.26 5.81
N TYR A 34 0.85 -8.45 6.68
CA TYR A 34 1.36 -8.84 7.98
C TYR A 34 0.99 -7.82 9.04
N ALA A 35 0.86 -8.30 10.28
CA ALA A 35 0.57 -7.45 11.43
C ALA A 35 1.80 -6.57 11.75
N ALA A 36 1.66 -5.26 11.56
CA ALA A 36 2.60 -4.22 11.94
C ALA A 36 2.06 -3.46 13.15
N GLY A 37 2.17 -4.07 14.33
CA GLY A 37 1.63 -3.52 15.58
C GLY A 37 0.10 -3.63 15.63
N VAL A 38 -0.60 -2.48 15.63
CA VAL A 38 -2.08 -2.42 15.68
C VAL A 38 -2.74 -2.35 14.29
N ARG A 39 -1.94 -2.52 13.22
CA ARG A 39 -2.33 -2.31 11.82
C ARG A 39 -1.81 -3.43 10.95
N ASP A 40 -2.45 -3.64 9.82
CA ASP A 40 -1.96 -4.54 8.78
C ASP A 40 -1.20 -3.73 7.74
N ALA A 41 -0.07 -4.27 7.30
CA ALA A 41 0.79 -3.69 6.29
C ALA A 41 1.17 -4.73 5.24
N ALA A 42 1.45 -4.27 4.01
CA ALA A 42 1.97 -5.10 2.93
C ALA A 42 3.07 -4.32 2.19
N ILE A 43 4.05 -5.05 1.66
CA ILE A 43 5.09 -4.46 0.82
C ILE A 43 4.80 -4.79 -0.63
N VAL A 44 4.82 -3.78 -1.48
CA VAL A 44 4.49 -3.89 -2.89
C VAL A 44 5.55 -3.25 -3.76
N GLN A 45 5.67 -3.74 -5.00
CA GLN A 45 6.57 -3.22 -6.02
C GLN A 45 5.79 -2.81 -7.26
N PHE A 46 5.96 -1.56 -7.67
CA PHE A 46 5.36 -0.99 -8.87
C PHE A 46 6.16 -1.35 -10.12
N PRO A 47 5.52 -1.32 -11.31
CA PRO A 47 6.24 -1.37 -12.58
C PRO A 47 7.37 -0.33 -12.61
N GLY A 48 8.56 -0.75 -13.03
CA GLY A 48 9.77 0.10 -12.98
C GLY A 48 10.60 -0.05 -11.71
N GLY A 49 10.16 -0.88 -10.76
CA GLY A 49 10.99 -1.38 -9.67
C GLY A 49 10.88 -0.62 -8.34
N TYR A 50 10.07 0.44 -8.28
CA TYR A 50 9.83 1.20 -7.05
C TYR A 50 9.06 0.38 -6.02
N VAL A 51 9.55 0.36 -4.78
CA VAL A 51 8.97 -0.42 -3.66
C VAL A 51 8.32 0.52 -2.65
N ALA A 52 7.13 0.16 -2.16
CA ALA A 52 6.41 0.92 -1.14
C ALA A 52 5.74 -0.01 -0.11
N GLU A 53 5.52 0.53 1.08
CA GLU A 53 4.66 -0.07 2.11
C GLU A 53 3.25 0.53 2.00
N ILE A 54 2.23 -0.33 2.07
CA ILE A 54 0.82 0.06 2.20
C ILE A 54 0.32 -0.46 3.54
N HIS A 55 -0.39 0.38 4.31
CA HIS A 55 -0.95 -0.01 5.61
C HIS A 55 -2.35 0.59 5.86
N ASN A 56 -3.18 -0.05 6.70
CA ASN A 56 -4.57 0.38 6.93
C ASN A 56 -4.68 1.54 7.96
N GLY A 57 -5.08 2.75 7.57
CA GLY A 57 -5.29 3.88 8.50
C GLY A 57 -6.35 3.57 9.55
N ARG A 58 -6.04 3.75 10.85
CA ARG A 58 -7.08 3.90 11.87
C ARG A 58 -6.96 5.28 12.51
N VAL A 59 -7.94 6.13 12.24
CA VAL A 59 -8.29 7.28 13.09
C VAL A 59 -8.85 6.74 14.42
N LEU A 60 -8.31 7.25 15.53
CA LEU A 60 -8.89 7.11 16.88
C LEU A 60 -10.05 8.09 17.04
#